data_AF-A0A3N5SWY9-F1
#
_entry.id   AF-A0A3N5SWY9-F1
#
_cell.length_a   1.000
_cell.length_b   1.000
_cell.length_c   1.000
_cell.angle_alpha   90.00
_cell.angle_beta   90.00
_cell.angle_gamma   90.00
#
_symmetry.space_group_name_H-M   'P 1'
#
loop_
_entity.id
_entity.type
_entity.pdbx_description
1 polymer ?
#
loop_
_entity_poly.entity_id
_entity_poly.type
_entity_poly.pdbx_seq_one_letter_code
_entity_poly.pdbx_strand_id
1 'polypeptide(L)'
;WLKYPIGALDHLEPGDWQSIHGGFDTTNVNEDPDRMAPLDALRELEREGAFQDLADDLYTTTGNTAAVPTARRFAQEMLKELRANEVQGVILTSA
;
A
#
# COMPACT_ATOMS: atom_id res chain seq x y z
N TRP A 1 -6.85 9.83 -2.45
CA TRP A 1 -6.35 8.49 -2.14
C TRP A 1 -7.35 7.50 -2.69
N LEU A 2 -6.90 6.30 -3.00
CA LEU A 2 -7.73 5.17 -3.37
C LEU A 2 -7.35 4.00 -2.47
N LYS A 3 -8.23 3.01 -2.41
CA LYS A 3 -7.93 1.74 -1.76
C LYS A 3 -8.27 0.58 -2.68
N TYR A 4 -7.50 -0.49 -2.57
CA TYR A 4 -7.63 -1.66 -3.42
C TYR A 4 -7.62 -2.92 -2.57
N PRO A 5 -8.54 -3.87 -2.81
CA PRO A 5 -8.59 -5.10 -2.04
C PRO A 5 -7.39 -6.00 -2.37
N ILE A 6 -6.74 -6.51 -1.33
CA ILE A 6 -5.58 -7.41 -1.36
C ILE A 6 -5.76 -8.65 -0.48
N GLY A 7 -6.90 -8.78 0.23
CA GLY A 7 -7.15 -9.85 1.19
C GLY A 7 -7.02 -11.27 0.64
N ALA A 8 -7.36 -11.48 -0.64
CA ALA A 8 -7.26 -12.77 -1.31
C ALA A 8 -5.95 -12.97 -2.09
N LEU A 9 -5.00 -12.03 -1.98
CA LEU A 9 -3.78 -12.02 -2.76
C LEU A 9 -2.58 -12.37 -1.87
N ASP A 10 -1.71 -13.23 -2.40
CA ASP A 10 -0.40 -13.53 -1.83
C ASP A 10 0.71 -12.63 -2.40
N HIS A 11 0.51 -12.13 -3.63
CA HIS A 11 1.47 -11.33 -4.40
C HIS A 11 0.74 -10.28 -5.26
N LEU A 12 1.45 -9.21 -5.62
CA LEU A 12 0.97 -8.21 -6.55
C LEU A 12 1.46 -8.51 -7.97
N GLU A 13 0.62 -9.19 -8.76
CA GLU A 13 1.00 -9.66 -10.10
C GLU A 13 1.39 -8.51 -11.07
N PRO A 14 2.55 -8.62 -11.76
CA PRO A 14 2.93 -7.71 -12.82
C PRO A 14 1.88 -7.67 -13.93
N GLY A 15 1.48 -6.46 -14.34
CA GLY A 15 0.46 -6.27 -15.38
C GLY A 15 -0.93 -5.95 -14.81
N ASP A 16 -1.32 -6.59 -13.71
CA ASP A 16 -2.54 -6.26 -12.96
C ASP A 16 -2.32 -5.08 -12.01
N TRP A 17 -1.10 -5.00 -11.44
CA TRP A 17 -0.65 -3.90 -10.59
C TRP A 17 0.46 -3.11 -11.27
N GLN A 18 0.30 -1.78 -11.34
CA GLN A 18 1.24 -0.90 -12.03
C GLN A 18 1.39 0.44 -11.30
N SER A 19 2.63 0.92 -11.25
CA SER A 19 2.95 2.29 -10.84
C SER A 19 3.00 3.20 -12.06
N ILE A 20 2.20 4.27 -12.01
CA ILE A 20 2.22 5.36 -12.98
C ILE A 20 2.70 6.60 -12.23
N HIS A 21 4.03 6.77 -12.18
CA HIS A 21 4.66 7.85 -11.43
C HIS A 21 5.67 8.60 -12.29
N GLY A 22 5.57 9.93 -12.30
CA GLY A 22 6.47 10.80 -13.07
C GLY A 22 7.76 11.21 -12.35
N GLY A 23 7.92 10.82 -11.09
CA GLY A 23 9.04 11.23 -10.23
C GLY A 23 10.19 10.23 -10.10
N PHE A 24 10.04 9.00 -10.61
CA PHE A 24 11.10 7.97 -10.61
C PHE A 24 10.88 6.97 -11.75
N ASP A 25 11.90 6.15 -12.04
CA ASP A 25 11.81 5.07 -13.04
C ASP A 25 10.98 3.90 -12.50
N THR A 26 9.82 3.69 -13.11
CA THR A 26 8.86 2.66 -12.69
C THR A 26 9.16 1.27 -13.24
N THR A 27 10.19 1.09 -14.07
CA THR A 27 10.48 -0.19 -14.75
C THR A 27 10.59 -1.35 -13.77
N ASN A 28 11.50 -1.26 -12.79
CA ASN A 28 11.72 -2.33 -11.81
C ASN A 28 10.52 -2.58 -10.88
N VAL A 29 9.70 -1.55 -10.64
CA VAL A 29 8.48 -1.67 -9.83
C VAL A 29 7.36 -2.33 -10.63
N ASN A 30 7.28 -2.06 -11.93
CA ASN A 30 6.25 -2.67 -12.78
C ASN A 30 6.61 -4.10 -13.19
N GLU A 31 7.90 -4.46 -13.17
CA GLU A 31 8.37 -5.84 -13.30
C GLU A 31 8.08 -6.68 -12.04
N ASP A 32 8.03 -6.05 -10.87
CA ASP A 32 7.81 -6.67 -9.57
C ASP A 32 7.15 -5.67 -8.60
N PRO A 33 5.79 -5.56 -8.62
CA PRO A 33 5.05 -4.58 -7.84
C PRO A 33 5.19 -4.73 -6.32
N ASP A 34 5.50 -5.93 -5.85
CA ASP A 34 5.75 -6.21 -4.43
C ASP A 34 6.95 -5.40 -3.89
N ARG A 35 7.89 -4.98 -4.76
CA ARG A 35 8.98 -4.07 -4.36
C ARG A 35 8.50 -2.69 -3.89
N MET A 36 7.34 -2.25 -4.35
CA MET A 36 6.75 -0.96 -3.96
C MET A 36 5.76 -1.12 -2.81
N ALA A 37 4.96 -2.18 -2.83
CA ALA A 37 4.03 -2.52 -1.77
C ALA A 37 4.25 -3.99 -1.38
N PRO A 38 5.02 -4.28 -0.31
CA PRO A 38 5.59 -5.60 -0.03
C PRO A 38 4.56 -6.57 0.53
N LEU A 39 3.55 -6.91 -0.29
CA LEU A 39 2.49 -7.83 0.10
C LEU A 39 3.05 -9.22 0.34
N ASP A 40 3.91 -9.69 -0.56
CA ASP A 40 4.61 -10.97 -0.48
C ASP A 40 5.32 -11.20 0.88
N ALA A 41 6.13 -10.24 1.29
CA ALA A 41 6.89 -10.29 2.52
C ALA A 41 5.96 -10.17 3.74
N LEU A 42 4.90 -9.38 3.65
CA LEU A 42 3.91 -9.29 4.73
C LEU A 42 3.12 -10.58 4.89
N ARG A 43 2.78 -11.27 3.80
CA ARG A 43 2.13 -12.58 3.83
C ARG A 43 3.05 -13.67 4.37
N GLU A 44 4.35 -13.59 4.11
CA GLU A 44 5.33 -14.46 4.76
C GLU A 44 5.38 -14.21 6.27
N LEU A 45 5.52 -12.96 6.70
CA LEU A 45 5.56 -12.57 8.11
C LEU A 45 4.27 -12.91 8.86
N GLU A 46 3.11 -12.78 8.22
CA GLU A 46 1.81 -13.21 8.75
C GLU A 46 1.80 -14.72 9.01
N ARG A 47 2.23 -15.53 8.02
CA ARG A 47 2.32 -16.99 8.15
C ARG A 47 3.33 -17.44 9.20
N GLU A 48 4.40 -16.67 9.42
CA GLU A 48 5.38 -16.90 10.48
C GLU A 48 4.87 -16.47 11.88
N GLY A 49 3.72 -15.79 11.95
CA GLY A 49 3.12 -15.31 13.19
C GLY A 49 3.81 -14.07 13.77
N ALA A 50 4.49 -13.27 12.95
CA ALA A 50 5.09 -12.00 13.37
C ALA A 50 4.03 -10.95 13.79
N PHE A 51 2.83 -11.07 13.23
CA PHE A 51 1.62 -10.34 13.63
C PHE A 51 0.39 -11.23 13.38
N GLN A 52 -0.78 -10.79 13.86
CA GLN A 52 -1.99 -11.60 13.83
C GLN A 52 -2.65 -11.66 12.45
N ASP A 53 -3.10 -10.52 11.93
CA ASP A 53 -3.82 -10.42 10.65
C ASP A 53 -3.34 -9.18 9.88
N LEU A 54 -3.15 -9.33 8.57
CA LEU A 54 -2.89 -8.24 7.63
C LEU A 54 -4.22 -7.64 7.16
N ALA A 55 -4.32 -6.32 7.12
CA ALA A 55 -5.51 -5.66 6.61
C ALA A 55 -5.76 -5.96 5.12
N ASP A 56 -7.03 -6.13 4.74
CA ASP A 56 -7.43 -6.52 3.38
C ASP A 56 -7.32 -5.42 2.31
N ASP A 57 -6.97 -4.18 2.69
CA ASP A 57 -6.98 -3.02 1.81
C ASP A 57 -5.57 -2.40 1.70
N LEU A 58 -5.07 -2.24 0.48
CA LEU A 58 -3.90 -1.40 0.17
C LEU A 58 -4.37 0.04 -0.09
N TYR A 59 -3.84 1.00 0.67
CA TYR A 59 -4.13 2.42 0.51
C TYR A 59 -3.07 3.09 -0.36
N THR A 60 -3.49 3.81 -1.40
CA THR A 60 -2.59 4.49 -2.32
C THR A 60 -2.94 5.97 -2.48
N THR A 61 -1.91 6.77 -2.79
CA THR A 61 -2.08 8.19 -3.08
C THR A 61 -1.28 8.57 -4.32
N THR A 62 -1.68 9.65 -4.98
CA THR A 62 -0.85 10.27 -6.02
C THR A 62 0.19 11.15 -5.34
N GLY A 63 1.44 10.68 -5.23
CA GLY A 63 2.50 11.38 -4.51
C GLY A 63 3.11 12.56 -5.28
N ASN A 64 3.28 12.40 -6.59
CA ASN A 64 3.82 13.46 -7.45
C ASN A 64 2.92 14.71 -7.42
N THR A 65 3.53 15.88 -7.18
CA THR A 65 2.89 17.22 -7.13
C THR A 65 1.71 17.37 -6.15
N ALA A 66 1.53 16.46 -5.19
CA ALA A 66 0.47 16.56 -4.21
C ALA A 66 0.64 17.78 -3.29
N ALA A 67 -0.37 18.66 -3.27
CA ALA A 67 -0.38 19.79 -2.35
C ALA A 67 -0.45 19.30 -0.88
N VAL A 68 0.38 19.88 0.00
CA VAL A 68 0.43 19.52 1.44
C VAL A 68 -0.95 19.53 2.11
N PRO A 69 -1.86 20.49 1.86
CA PRO A 69 -3.21 20.44 2.42
C PRO A 69 -4.01 19.21 1.99
N THR A 70 -3.87 18.78 0.73
CA THR A 70 -4.51 17.57 0.21
C THR A 70 -3.96 16.31 0.88
N ALA A 71 -2.64 16.21 1.00
CA ALA A 71 -1.99 15.09 1.69
C ALA A 71 -2.45 14.98 3.16
N ARG A 72 -2.55 16.11 3.87
CA ARG A 72 -3.09 16.14 5.24
C ARG A 72 -4.53 15.66 5.31
N ARG A 73 -5.38 16.12 4.39
CA ARG A 73 -6.78 15.66 4.32
C ARG A 73 -6.87 14.16 4.10
N PHE A 74 -6.10 13.63 3.14
CA PHE A 74 -6.04 12.19 2.87
C PHE A 74 -5.63 11.39 4.12
N ALA A 75 -4.58 11.84 4.82
CA ALA A 75 -4.16 11.18 6.05
C ALA A 75 -5.26 11.16 7.13
N GLN A 76 -6.00 12.27 7.30
CA GLN A 76 -7.12 12.33 8.26
C GLN A 76 -8.29 11.43 7.88
N GLU A 77 -8.58 11.29 6.59
CA GLU A 77 -9.63 10.40 6.08
C GLU A 77 -9.22 8.93 6.28
N MET A 78 -8.02 8.54 5.83
CA MET A 78 -7.51 7.17 5.97
C MET A 78 -7.35 6.76 7.44
N LEU A 79 -6.88 7.66 8.31
CA LEU A 79 -6.71 7.34 9.74
C LEU A 79 -8.05 7.05 10.44
N LYS A 80 -9.17 7.65 9.98
CA LYS A 80 -10.49 7.31 10.52
C LYS A 80 -10.87 5.88 10.17
N GLU A 81 -10.64 5.43 8.93
CA GLU A 81 -10.90 4.05 8.52
C GLU A 81 -10.00 3.07 9.26
N LEU A 82 -8.70 3.33 9.31
CA LEU A 82 -7.74 2.47 9.99
C LEU A 82 -8.10 2.28 11.48
N ARG A 83 -8.50 3.36 12.17
CA ARG A 83 -8.95 3.28 13.57
C ARG A 83 -10.28 2.55 13.73
N ALA A 84 -11.22 2.73 12.79
CA ALA A 84 -12.50 2.04 12.82
C ALA A 84 -12.36 0.52 12.61
N ASN A 85 -11.33 0.11 11.86
CA ASN A 85 -10.95 -1.29 11.63
C ASN A 85 -9.89 -1.81 12.63
N GLU A 86 -9.65 -1.08 13.73
CA GLU A 86 -8.73 -1.47 14.81
C GLU A 86 -7.29 -1.77 14.35
N VAL A 87 -6.86 -1.19 13.22
CA VAL A 87 -5.49 -1.38 12.69
C VAL A 87 -4.46 -0.78 13.65
N GLN A 88 -3.51 -1.61 14.07
CA GLN A 88 -2.52 -1.25 15.08
C GLN A 88 -1.20 -0.73 14.50
N GLY A 89 -0.91 -1.02 13.24
CA GLY A 89 0.33 -0.66 12.57
C GLY A 89 0.13 -0.39 11.08
N VAL A 90 0.97 0.48 10.53
CA VAL A 90 0.98 0.82 9.10
C VAL A 90 2.42 0.88 8.62
N ILE A 91 2.67 0.30 7.45
CA ILE A 91 3.91 0.48 6.71
C ILE A 91 3.65 1.53 5.64
N LEU A 92 4.42 2.62 5.67
CA LEU A 92 4.43 3.63 4.63
C LEU A 92 5.65 3.37 3.75
N THR A 93 5.41 2.91 2.53
CA THR A 93 6.48 2.69 1.56
C THR A 93 6.82 3.99 0.83
N SER A 94 8.10 4.13 0.47
CA SER A 94 8.55 5.28 -0.31
C SER A 94 8.35 4.99 -1.79
N ALA A 95 7.72 5.93 -2.48
CA ALA A 95 7.68 6.02 -3.93
C ALA A 95 8.55 7.20 -4.39
#